data_AF-A0A662CT46-F1
#
_entry.id   AF-A0A662CT46-F1
#
_cell.length_a   1.000
_cell.length_b   1.000
_cell.length_c   1.000
_cell.angle_alpha   90.00
_cell.angle_beta   90.00
_cell.angle_gamma   90.00
#
_symmetry.space_group_name_H-M   'P 1'
#
loop_
_entity.id
_entity.type
_entity.pdbx_description
1 polymer ?
#
loop_
_entity_poly.entity_id
_entity_poly.type
_entity_poly.pdbx_seq_one_letter_code
_entity_poly.pdbx_strand_id
1 'polypeptide(L)' 'SREEGLHSILLCPGFTHKDVAEIQAAVKGQCGVFVARGDGPSSKITLSAMEKVGWFRQSKKGD' A
#
# COMPACT_ATOMS: atom_id res chain seq x y z
N SER A 1 5.64 -20.17 28.14
CA SER A 1 5.71 -18.98 27.25
C SER A 1 4.56 -19.09 26.28
N ARG A 2 3.59 -18.17 26.26
CA ARG A 2 2.58 -18.18 25.19
C ARG A 2 3.33 -17.87 23.91
N GLU A 3 3.20 -18.78 22.95
CA GLU A 3 3.78 -18.68 21.62
C GLU A 3 3.08 -17.50 20.94
N GLU A 4 3.66 -16.29 21.01
CA GLU A 4 3.12 -15.14 20.27
C GLU A 4 3.44 -15.33 18.79
N GLY A 5 2.64 -16.17 18.14
CA GLY A 5 2.66 -16.33 16.69
C GLY A 5 2.35 -15.00 16.00
N LEU A 6 2.89 -14.83 14.79
CA LEU A 6 2.57 -13.67 13.95
C LEU A 6 1.12 -13.77 13.47
N HIS A 7 0.23 -12.97 14.07
CA HIS A 7 -1.19 -12.95 13.71
C HIS A 7 -1.47 -12.14 12.43
N SER A 8 -0.68 -11.09 12.19
CA SER A 8 -0.83 -10.24 11.01
C SER A 8 0.47 -9.57 10.56
N ILE A 9 0.53 -9.25 9.27
CA ILE A 9 1.54 -8.41 8.62
C ILE A 9 0.82 -7.18 8.05
N LEU A 10 1.30 -5.98 8.40
CA LEU A 10 0.78 -4.71 7.89
C LEU A 10 1.79 -4.06 6.94
N LEU A 11 1.40 -3.86 5.70
CA LEU A 11 2.25 -3.33 4.62
C LEU A 11 1.91 -1.88 4.31
N CYS A 12 2.89 -1.12 3.81
CA CYS A 12 2.66 0.24 3.35
C CYS A 12 1.96 0.27 1.97
N PRO A 13 1.38 1.40 1.54
CA PRO A 13 0.69 1.53 0.24
C PRO A 13 1.53 1.23 -1.00
N GLY A 14 2.86 1.15 -0.89
CA GLY A 14 3.76 0.89 -2.01
C GLY A 14 3.69 -0.54 -2.56
N PHE A 15 3.17 -1.49 -1.78
CA PHE A 15 3.05 -2.89 -2.20
C PHE A 15 1.93 -3.08 -3.21
N THR A 16 2.23 -3.77 -4.30
CA THR A 16 1.25 -4.14 -5.33
C THR A 16 0.39 -5.32 -4.89
N HIS A 17 -0.73 -5.57 -5.58
CA HIS A 17 -1.54 -6.77 -5.33
C HIS A 17 -0.77 -8.07 -5.58
N LYS A 18 0.20 -8.07 -6.49
CA LYS A 18 1.09 -9.21 -6.73
C LYS A 18 1.99 -9.47 -5.54
N ASP A 19 2.64 -8.44 -5.00
CA ASP A 19 3.50 -8.57 -3.82
C ASP A 19 2.72 -9.13 -2.61
N VAL A 20 1.50 -8.62 -2.40
CA VAL A 20 0.61 -9.13 -1.33
C VAL A 20 0.26 -10.61 -1.54
N ALA A 21 -0.05 -11.02 -2.77
CA ALA A 21 -0.38 -12.41 -3.07
C ALA A 21 0.82 -13.35 -2.86
N GLU A 22 2.02 -12.93 -3.23
CA GLU A 22 3.25 -13.68 -3.00
C GLU A 22 3.54 -13.86 -1.50
N ILE A 23 3.37 -12.81 -0.70
CA ILE A 23 3.51 -12.88 0.76
C ILE A 23 2.45 -13.82 1.36
N GLN A 24 1.19 -13.70 0.92
CA GLN A 24 0.11 -14.57 1.39
C GLN A 24 0.39 -16.06 1.10
N ALA A 25 0.95 -16.37 -0.07
CA ALA A 25 1.36 -17.72 -0.42
C ALA A 25 2.52 -18.20 0.46
N ALA A 26 3.50 -17.34 0.74
CA ALA A 26 4.65 -17.66 1.58
C ALA A 26 4.25 -17.97 3.04
N VAL A 27 3.28 -17.23 3.59
CA VAL A 27 2.78 -17.47 4.97
C VAL A 27 1.78 -18.62 5.07
N LYS A 28 1.41 -19.25 3.95
CA LYS A 28 0.53 -20.44 3.89
C LYS A 28 -0.76 -20.30 4.72
N GLY A 29 -1.33 -19.09 4.77
CA GLY A 29 -2.56 -18.81 5.52
C GLY A 29 -2.42 -18.79 7.05
N GLN A 30 -1.20 -18.89 7.59
CA GLN A 30 -0.97 -18.85 9.04
C GLN A 30 -1.03 -17.43 9.63
N CYS A 31 -1.04 -16.41 8.77
CA CYS A 31 -0.99 -15.00 9.14
C CYS A 31 -1.84 -14.19 8.15
N GLY A 32 -2.56 -13.16 8.65
CA GLY A 32 -3.29 -12.24 7.79
C GLY A 32 -2.36 -11.18 7.18
N VAL A 33 -2.47 -10.91 5.87
CA VAL A 33 -1.65 -9.89 5.19
C VAL A 33 -2.54 -8.71 4.79
N PHE A 34 -2.20 -7.52 5.28
CA PHE A 34 -2.99 -6.30 5.10
C PHE A 34 -2.13 -5.18 4.52
N VAL A 35 -2.76 -4.26 3.78
CA VAL A 35 -2.10 -3.04 3.31
C VAL A 35 -2.76 -1.83 3.96
N ALA A 36 -1.98 -1.02 4.66
CA ALA A 36 -2.40 0.22 5.29
C ALA A 36 -2.62 1.31 4.23
N ARG A 37 -3.69 1.19 3.45
CA ARG A 37 -4.15 2.26 2.56
C ARG A 37 -4.86 3.32 3.39
N GLY A 38 -4.61 4.60 3.09
CA GLY A 38 -5.38 5.69 3.68
C GLY A 38 -6.87 5.54 3.39
N ASP A 39 -7.72 6.18 4.19
CA ASP A 39 -9.15 6.17 3.93
C ASP A 39 -9.48 6.95 2.64
N GLY A 40 -10.61 6.63 2.02
CA GLY A 40 -11.05 7.25 0.77
C GLY A 40 -11.14 8.78 0.87
N PRO A 41 -11.83 9.35 1.87
CA PRO A 41 -11.89 10.80 2.09
C PRO A 41 -10.52 11.48 2.20
N SER A 42 -9.64 11.03 3.11
CA SER A 42 -8.31 11.62 3.29
C SER A 42 -7.44 11.48 2.05
N SER A 43 -7.57 10.35 1.34
CA SER A 43 -6.84 10.12 0.08
C SER A 43 -7.27 11.12 -1.01
N LYS A 44 -8.55 11.48 -1.10
CA LYS A 44 -9.05 12.50 -2.05
C LYS A 44 -8.50 13.89 -1.74
N ILE A 45 -8.43 14.26 -0.46
CA ILE A 45 -7.86 15.55 -0.03
C ILE A 45 -6.37 15.61 -0.39
N THR A 46 -5.65 14.54 -0.08
CA THR A 46 -4.21 14.41 -0.40
C THR A 46 -3.97 14.50 -1.91
N LEU A 47 -4.76 13.77 -2.72
CA LEU A 47 -4.69 13.81 -4.17
C LEU A 47 -4.89 15.24 -4.71
N SER A 48 -5.92 15.95 -4.24
CA SER A 48 -6.20 17.33 -4.64
C SER A 48 -5.04 18.28 -4.32
N ALA A 49 -4.37 18.08 -3.18
CA ALA A 49 -3.21 18.87 -2.80
C ALA A 49 -2.01 18.59 -3.73
N MET A 50 -1.76 17.32 -4.04
CA MET A 50 -0.71 16.88 -4.95
C MET A 50 -0.92 17.44 -6.37
N GLU A 51 -2.16 17.44 -6.87
CA GLU A 51 -2.50 18.01 -8.18
C GLU A 51 -2.26 19.53 -8.23
N LYS A 52 -2.66 20.27 -7.19
CA LYS A 52 -2.47 21.73 -7.12
C LYS A 52 -1.01 22.15 -7.19
N VAL A 53 -0.11 21.37 -6.62
CA VAL A 53 1.34 21.63 -6.68
C VAL A 53 2.00 21.05 -7.94
N GLY A 54 1.21 20.51 -8.86
CA GLY A 54 1.71 19.94 -10.12
C GLY A 54 2.49 18.64 -9.93
N TRP A 55 2.31 17.93 -8.82
CA TRP A 55 3.08 16.73 -8.46
C TRP A 55 3.08 15.66 -9.56
N PHE A 56 1.98 15.50 -10.29
CA PHE A 56 1.82 14.50 -11.34
C PHE A 56 2.13 15.03 -12.75
N ARG A 57 2.53 16.30 -12.89
CA ARG A 57 2.84 16.88 -14.19
C ARG A 57 4.21 16.36 -14.64
N GLN A 58 4.23 15.31 -15.46
CA GLN A 58 5.46 14.87 -16.12
C GLN A 58 5.97 15.99 -17.04
N SER A 59 7.29 16.19 -17.09
CA SER A 59 7.92 17.03 -18.10
C SER A 59 7.62 16.45 -19.48
N LYS A 60 7.24 17.30 -20.43
CA LYS A 60 7.16 16.90 -21.83
C LYS A 60 8.54 16.38 -22.25
N LYS A 61 8.67 15.08 -22.50
CA LYS A 61 9.85 14.52 -23.14
C LYS A 61 9.64 14.60 -24.66
N GLY A 62 10.26 15.62 -25.27
CA GLY A 62 10.53 15.74 -26.71
C GLY A 62 9.36 16.12 -27.61
N ASP A 63 9.35 17.37 -28.08
CA ASP A 63 9.07 17.67 -29.49
C ASP A 63 10.42 17.65 -30.24
#